data_AF-A0A0X8HDG7-F1
#
_entry.id   AF-A0A0X8HDG7-F1
#
_cell.length_a   1.000
_cell.length_b   1.000
_cell.length_c   1.000
_cell.angle_alpha   90.00
_cell.angle_beta   90.00
_cell.angle_gamma   90.00
#
_symmetry.space_group_name_H-M   'P 1'
#
loop_
_entity.id
_entity.type
_entity.pdbx_description
1 polymer ?
#
loop_
_entity_poly.entity_id
_entity_poly.type
_entity_poly.pdbx_seq_one_letter_code
_entity_poly.pdbx_strand_id
1 'polypeptide(L)'
;MVVVGGGAGGLELVTRLGRRLGRRGKAEITLIDRNSTHIWKPLLHEVATGALDSSIDEISYQSHAQLNGYRFQRGTLEGVDREARHLRLAPVLDDHG
;
A
#
# COMPACT_ATOMS: atom_id res chain seq x y z
N MET A 1 -4.51 -12.41 5.72
CA MET A 1 -5.27 -11.15 5.89
C MET A 1 -4.89 -10.21 4.77
N VAL A 2 -5.89 -9.63 4.13
CA VAL A 2 -5.69 -8.65 3.05
C VAL A 2 -6.20 -7.28 3.51
N VAL A 3 -5.40 -6.25 3.32
CA VAL A 3 -5.73 -4.84 3.57
C VAL A 3 -5.72 -4.13 2.23
N VAL A 4 -6.79 -3.40 1.91
CA VAL A 4 -6.89 -2.60 0.67
C VAL A 4 -6.84 -1.13 1.05
N GLY A 5 -5.90 -0.39 0.47
CA GLY A 5 -5.61 1.01 0.76
C GLY A 5 -4.46 1.17 1.75
N GLY A 6 -3.37 1.81 1.30
CA GLY A 6 -2.13 2.07 2.03
C GLY A 6 -2.04 3.48 2.63
N GLY A 7 -3.17 4.17 2.80
CA GLY A 7 -3.22 5.42 3.57
C GLY A 7 -2.73 5.25 5.03
N ALA A 8 -2.73 6.31 5.82
CA ALA A 8 -2.18 6.30 7.18
C ALA A 8 -2.65 5.11 8.04
N GLY A 9 -3.96 4.83 8.06
CA GLY A 9 -4.52 3.70 8.82
C GLY A 9 -4.15 2.32 8.24
N GLY A 10 -4.13 2.19 6.92
CA GLY A 10 -3.81 0.92 6.25
C GLY A 10 -2.34 0.54 6.43
N LEU A 11 -1.43 1.52 6.24
CA LEU A 11 0.00 1.32 6.43
C LEU A 11 0.34 1.01 7.90
N GLU A 12 -0.23 1.74 8.86
CA GLU A 12 -0.03 1.46 10.29
C GLU A 12 -0.49 0.03 10.65
N LEU A 13 -1.65 -0.38 10.15
CA LEU A 13 -2.23 -1.70 10.41
C LEU A 13 -1.33 -2.83 9.91
N VAL A 14 -0.90 -2.79 8.64
CA VAL A 14 -0.04 -3.83 8.08
C VAL A 14 1.35 -3.83 8.70
N THR A 15 1.84 -2.67 9.16
CA THR A 15 3.09 -2.56 9.92
C THR A 15 3.02 -3.35 11.21
N ARG A 16 2.00 -3.08 12.03
CA ARG A 16 1.82 -3.70 13.35
C ARG A 16 1.59 -5.21 13.21
N LEU A 17 0.75 -5.62 12.26
CA LEU A 17 0.45 -7.03 12.03
C LEU A 17 1.62 -7.79 11.40
N GLY A 18 2.33 -7.19 10.44
CA GLY A 18 3.53 -7.76 9.84
C GLY A 18 4.61 -8.03 10.89
N ARG A 19 4.90 -7.03 11.75
CA ARG A 19 5.90 -7.19 12.83
C ARG A 19 5.50 -8.25 13.86
N ARG A 20 4.21 -8.31 14.23
CA ARG A 20 3.72 -9.19 15.29
C ARG A 20 3.49 -10.62 14.82
N LEU A 21 2.96 -10.80 13.61
CA LEU A 21 2.46 -12.08 13.11
C LEU A 21 3.20 -12.51 11.84
N GLY A 22 3.37 -11.60 10.87
CA GLY A 22 3.98 -11.91 9.57
C GLY A 22 5.43 -12.37 9.68
N ARG A 23 6.29 -11.61 10.35
CA ARG A 23 7.70 -11.99 10.61
C ARG A 23 7.86 -13.30 11.37
N ARG A 24 6.84 -13.71 12.12
CA ARG A 24 6.84 -14.95 12.90
C ARG A 24 6.22 -16.13 12.14
N GLY A 25 5.84 -15.94 10.87
CA GLY A 25 5.15 -16.95 10.07
C GLY A 25 3.75 -17.33 10.60
N LYS A 26 3.16 -16.52 11.47
CA LYS A 26 1.86 -16.83 12.11
C LYS A 26 0.66 -16.38 11.28
N ALA A 27 0.86 -15.45 10.35
CA ALA A 27 -0.18 -15.00 9.43
C ALA A 27 0.45 -14.39 8.19
N GLU A 28 -0.14 -14.61 7.03
CA GLU A 28 0.19 -13.86 5.83
C GLU A 28 -0.58 -12.54 5.83
N ILE A 29 0.14 -11.42 5.75
CA ILE A 29 -0.43 -10.07 5.70
C ILE A 29 -0.09 -9.47 4.34
N THR A 30 -1.10 -9.03 3.59
CA THR A 30 -0.92 -8.42 2.27
C THR A 30 -1.58 -7.04 2.24
N LEU A 31 -0.82 -6.03 1.82
CA LEU A 31 -1.33 -4.70 1.48
C LEU A 31 -1.55 -4.62 -0.02
N ILE A 32 -2.73 -4.19 -0.44
CA ILE A 32 -3.07 -3.85 -1.82
C ILE A 32 -3.31 -2.35 -1.92
N ASP A 33 -2.59 -1.67 -2.79
CA ASP A 33 -2.87 -0.26 -3.15
C ASP A 33 -2.61 -0.03 -4.63
N ARG A 34 -3.32 0.94 -5.23
CA ARG A 34 -3.11 1.34 -6.62
C ARG A 34 -1.77 2.06 -6.80
N ASN A 35 -1.33 2.80 -5.79
CA ASN A 35 -0.09 3.55 -5.76
C ASN A 35 1.06 2.66 -5.24
N SER A 36 2.27 2.86 -5.76
CA SER A 36 3.49 2.19 -5.27
C SER A 36 4.10 2.84 -4.04
N THR A 37 3.74 4.09 -3.76
CA THR A 37 4.30 4.89 -2.67
C THR A 37 3.23 5.49 -1.79
N HIS A 38 3.58 5.65 -0.51
CA HIS A 38 2.83 6.51 0.40
C HIS A 38 3.45 7.91 0.39
N ILE A 39 2.68 8.89 -0.08
CA ILE A 39 3.08 10.29 -0.02
C ILE A 39 2.68 10.81 1.37
N TRP A 40 3.67 11.00 2.24
CA TRP A 40 3.50 11.88 3.39
C TRP A 40 3.54 13.30 2.88
N LYS A 41 2.39 13.92 2.62
CA LYS A 41 2.38 15.34 2.26
C LYS A 41 2.78 16.15 3.50
N PRO A 42 3.92 16.87 3.52
CA PRO A 42 3.98 18.06 4.35
C PRO A 42 2.87 18.98 3.81
N LEU A 43 2.04 19.46 4.73
CA LEU A 43 1.06 20.52 4.59
C LEU A 43 0.78 21.03 3.15
N LEU A 44 -0.45 20.80 2.67
CA LEU A 44 -0.98 21.21 1.36
C LEU A 44 -0.70 22.67 0.91
N HIS A 45 -0.24 23.57 1.79
CA HIS A 45 0.06 24.95 1.43
C HIS A 45 1.33 25.11 0.58
N GLU A 46 2.34 24.24 0.71
CA GLU A 46 3.55 24.31 -0.12
C GLU A 46 3.32 23.76 -1.54
N VAL A 47 2.29 22.92 -1.71
CA VAL A 47 1.88 22.37 -3.00
C VAL A 47 1.25 23.44 -3.91
N ALA A 48 0.61 24.44 -3.32
CA ALA A 48 -0.12 25.48 -4.07
C ALA A 48 0.78 26.60 -4.60
N THR A 49 1.99 26.78 -4.06
CA THR A 49 2.87 27.91 -4.38
C THR A 49 3.87 27.62 -5.51
N GLY A 50 3.84 26.43 -6.11
CA GLY A 50 4.68 26.07 -7.26
C GLY A 50 6.17 25.92 -6.95
N ALA A 51 6.55 25.95 -5.66
CA ALA A 51 7.93 25.81 -5.19
C ALA A 51 8.26 24.37 -4.78
N LEU A 52 7.70 23.37 -5.47
CA LEU A 52 7.89 21.98 -5.08
C LEU A 52 9.27 21.50 -5.52
N ASP A 53 10.18 21.61 -4.55
CA ASP A 53 11.44 20.91 -4.50
C ASP A 53 11.20 19.40 -4.70
N SER A 54 12.05 18.81 -5.51
CA SER A 54 11.99 17.45 -6.04
C SER A 54 12.20 16.33 -5.00
N SER A 55 12.06 16.61 -3.71
CA SER A 55 12.34 15.68 -2.61
C SER A 55 11.08 15.31 -1.81
N ILE A 56 10.00 14.95 -2.49
CA ILE A 56 8.83 14.38 -1.81
C ILE A 56 9.29 13.11 -1.08
N ASP A 57 9.16 13.08 0.25
CA ASP A 57 9.44 11.91 1.10
C ASP A 57 8.41 10.80 0.82
N GLU A 58 8.63 10.08 -0.27
CA GLU A 58 7.81 8.95 -0.68
C GLU A 58 8.31 7.66 -0.03
N ILE A 59 7.42 6.97 0.71
CA ILE A 59 7.73 5.64 1.21
C ILE A 59 7.31 4.60 0.18
N SER A 60 8.29 3.89 -0.39
CA SER A 60 8.04 2.67 -1.19
C SER A 60 7.36 1.60 -0.33
N TYR A 61 6.14 1.19 -0.71
CA TYR A 61 5.44 0.13 -0.01
C TYR A 61 6.18 -1.21 -0.08
N GLN A 62 6.93 -1.46 -1.15
CA GLN A 62 7.68 -2.69 -1.33
C GLN A 62 8.86 -2.77 -0.34
N SER A 63 9.66 -1.71 -0.24
CA SER A 63 10.76 -1.63 0.73
C SER A 63 10.22 -1.68 2.15
N HIS A 64 9.15 -0.95 2.42
CA HIS A 64 8.50 -0.95 3.72
C HIS A 64 7.91 -2.33 4.09
N ALA A 65 7.37 -3.08 3.12
CA ALA A 65 6.85 -4.43 3.30
C ALA A 65 7.94 -5.43 3.71
N GLN A 66 9.06 -5.43 2.99
CA GLN A 66 10.24 -6.26 3.32
C GLN A 66 10.73 -5.97 4.73
N LEU A 67 10.84 -4.69 5.09
CA LEU A 67 11.29 -4.29 6.41
C LEU A 67 10.29 -4.68 7.49
N ASN A 68 8.99 -4.73 7.25
CA ASN A 68 7.98 -4.93 8.31
C ASN A 68 7.33 -6.33 8.31
N GLY A 69 7.69 -7.21 7.39
CA GLY A 69 7.19 -8.59 7.36
C GLY A 69 5.73 -8.71 6.91
N TYR A 70 5.34 -7.90 5.92
CA TYR A 70 4.10 -8.09 5.17
C TYR A 70 4.41 -8.10 3.67
N ARG A 71 3.44 -8.42 2.81
CA ARG A 71 3.55 -8.39 1.35
C ARG A 71 2.87 -7.16 0.79
N PHE A 72 3.44 -6.54 -0.23
CA PHE A 72 2.77 -5.50 -1.00
C PHE A 72 2.42 -6.03 -2.39
N GLN A 73 1.21 -5.74 -2.85
CA GLN A 73 0.74 -6.03 -4.20
C GLN A 73 0.11 -4.76 -4.77
N ARG A 74 0.63 -4.28 -5.90
CA ARG A 74 0.01 -3.18 -6.62
C ARG A 74 -1.30 -3.65 -7.27
N GLY A 75 -2.37 -2.88 -7.11
CA GLY A 75 -3.63 -3.14 -7.79
C GLY A 75 -4.77 -2.25 -7.33
N THR A 76 -5.71 -2.01 -8.24
CA THR A 76 -6.95 -1.28 -7.96
C THR A 76 -8.05 -2.29 -7.68
N LEU A 77 -8.72 -2.20 -6.52
CA LEU A 77 -9.84 -3.09 -6.20
C LEU A 77 -11.07 -2.74 -7.06
N GLU A 78 -11.64 -3.76 -7.72
CA GLU A 78 -12.88 -3.62 -8.50
C GLU A 78 -14.06 -4.36 -7.88
N GLY A 79 -13.81 -5.44 -7.13
CA GLY A 79 -14.87 -6.25 -6.59
C GLY A 79 -14.45 -7.08 -5.40
N VAL A 80 -15.40 -7.33 -4.51
CA VAL A 80 -15.25 -8.21 -3.35
C VAL A 80 -16.36 -9.23 -3.37
N ASP A 81 -15.99 -10.50 -3.47
CA ASP A 81 -16.87 -11.63 -3.21
C ASP A 81 -16.61 -12.13 -1.78
N ARG A 82 -17.56 -11.87 -0.89
CA ARG A 82 -17.42 -12.23 0.53
C ARG A 82 -17.71 -13.71 0.80
N GLU A 83 -18.55 -14.34 -0.02
CA GLU A 83 -18.89 -15.76 0.12
C GLU A 83 -17.70 -16.61 -0.33
N ALA A 84 -17.15 -16.31 -1.51
CA ALA A 84 -15.97 -16.99 -2.04
C ALA A 84 -14.65 -16.49 -1.40
N ARG A 85 -14.68 -15.39 -0.62
CA ARG A 85 -13.51 -14.72 -0.05
C ARG A 85 -12.49 -14.30 -1.10
N HIS A 86 -12.97 -13.82 -2.24
CA HIS A 86 -12.16 -13.38 -3.36
C HIS A 86 -12.20 -11.86 -3.54
N LEU A 87 -11.07 -11.31 -3.97
CA LEU A 87 -10.94 -9.93 -4.40
C LEU A 87 -10.63 -9.93 -5.89
N ARG A 88 -11.31 -9.08 -6.66
CA ARG A 88 -10.96 -8.80 -8.04
C ARG A 88 -10.23 -7.48 -8.11
N LEU A 89 -9.06 -7.50 -8.74
CA LEU A 89 -8.29 -6.31 -9.05
C LEU A 89 -8.48 -5.97 -10.52
N ALA A 90 -8.44 -4.69 -10.84
CA ALA A 90 -8.40 -4.21 -12.21
C ALA A 90 -7.22 -4.83 -12.95
N PRO A 91 -7.33 -5.03 -14.28
CA PRO A 91 -6.20 -5.42 -15.10
C PRO A 91 -5.01 -4.49 -14.86
N VAL A 92 -3.82 -5.09 -14.72
CA VAL A 92 -2.58 -4.33 -14.76
C VAL A 92 -2.22 -4.21 -16.23
N LEU A 93 -2.53 -3.05 -16.81
CA LEU A 93 -2.12 -2.71 -18.17
C LEU A 93 -0.63 -2.33 -18.12
N ASP A 94 0.16 -2.91 -19.02
CA ASP A 94 1.51 -2.43 -19.26
C ASP A 94 1.49 -1.31 -20.32
N ASP A 95 2.65 -0.80 -20.71
CA ASP A 95 2.75 0.29 -21.71
C ASP A 95 2.21 -0.11 -23.10
N HIS A 96 1.83 -1.37 -23.29
CA HIS A 96 1.29 -1.92 -24.53
C HIS A 96 -0.19 -2.30 -24.46
N GLY A 97 -0.84 -2.15 -23.29
CA GLY A 97 -2.27 -2.45 -23.09
C GLY A 97 -2.49 -3.81 -22.47
#